data_AF-A0A2V6D813-F1
#
_entry.id   AF-A0A2V6D813-F1
#
_cell.length_a   1.000
_cell.length_b   1.000
_cell.length_c   1.000
_cell.angle_alpha   90.00
_cell.angle_beta   90.00
_cell.angle_gamma   90.00
#
_symmetry.space_group_name_H-M   'P 1'
#
loop_
_entity.id
_entity.type
_entity.pdbx_description
1 polymer ?
#
loop_
_entity_poly.entity_id
_entity_poly.type
_entity_poly.pdbx_seq_one_letter_code
_entity_poly.pdbx_strand_id
1 'polypeptide(L)'
;MANKLSEADDSVLAQLAETQRLLRELEKIDSSIAQFSSAHAAGVVELSEIARALSAYAEKLDLDPQQLDALEQRVSLFETLKRKYGGSIAEVIAFGERAAQRMRKIEGRDAELERLAKEIENIRAQMKRAGEALRKLRAKAAPKLSENIRRNL
;
A
#
# COMPACT_ATOMS: atom_id res chain seq x y z
N MET A 1 23.54 -25.20 -0.68
CA MET A 1 24.84 -25.74 -1.13
C MET A 1 25.68 -26.19 0.04
N ALA A 2 25.85 -25.37 1.08
CA ALA A 2 26.55 -25.75 2.32
C ALA A 2 26.02 -27.06 2.96
N ASN A 3 24.70 -27.29 3.01
CA ASN A 3 24.15 -28.53 3.57
C ASN A 3 24.58 -29.82 2.84
N LYS A 4 24.77 -29.76 1.51
CA LYS A 4 25.26 -30.93 0.75
C LYS A 4 26.73 -31.24 1.05
N LEU A 5 27.52 -30.24 1.43
CA LEU A 5 28.92 -30.42 1.82
C LEU A 5 29.07 -30.90 3.26
N SER A 6 28.23 -30.44 4.19
CA SER A 6 28.52 -30.54 5.64
C SER A 6 27.43 -31.16 6.52
N GLU A 7 26.14 -31.02 6.20
CA GLU A 7 25.06 -31.25 7.18
C GLU A 7 24.16 -32.46 6.88
N ALA A 8 24.30 -33.08 5.71
CA ALA A 8 23.59 -34.30 5.37
C ALA A 8 24.30 -35.56 5.92
N ASP A 9 23.54 -36.59 6.29
CA ASP A 9 24.09 -37.91 6.67
C ASP A 9 24.96 -38.53 5.55
N ASP A 10 24.68 -38.18 4.28
CA ASP A 10 25.48 -38.50 3.08
C ASP A 10 26.34 -37.30 2.60
N SER A 11 26.80 -36.45 3.52
CA SER A 11 27.61 -35.29 3.12
C SER A 11 28.94 -35.71 2.50
N VAL A 12 29.39 -34.93 1.52
CA VAL A 12 30.67 -35.17 0.84
C VAL A 12 31.83 -35.22 1.86
N LEU A 13 31.79 -34.36 2.90
CA LEU A 13 32.81 -34.40 3.96
C LEU A 13 32.76 -35.68 4.81
N ALA A 14 31.58 -36.25 5.07
CA ALA A 14 31.46 -37.53 5.76
C ALA A 14 32.06 -38.69 4.94
N GLN A 15 31.76 -38.74 3.65
CA GLN A 15 32.32 -39.76 2.73
C GLN A 15 33.84 -39.62 2.56
N LEU A 16 34.35 -38.38 2.52
CA LEU A 16 35.79 -38.13 2.52
C LEU A 16 36.44 -38.51 3.85
N ALA A 17 35.78 -38.30 4.99
CA ALA A 17 36.30 -38.72 6.29
C ALA A 17 36.43 -40.26 6.39
N GLU A 18 35.47 -41.00 5.81
CA GLU A 18 35.53 -42.45 5.68
C GLU A 18 36.70 -42.89 4.77
N THR A 19 36.86 -42.23 3.62
CA THR A 19 37.98 -42.46 2.70
C THR A 19 39.33 -42.22 3.38
N GLN A 20 39.45 -41.18 4.21
CA GLN A 20 40.65 -40.92 5.00
C GLN A 20 40.93 -42.02 6.03
N ARG A 21 39.90 -42.65 6.63
CA ARG A 21 40.09 -43.83 7.50
C ARG A 21 40.69 -44.99 6.73
N LEU A 22 40.15 -45.30 5.56
CA LEU A 22 40.64 -46.40 4.72
C LEU A 22 42.08 -46.15 4.25
N LEU A 23 42.42 -44.93 3.84
CA LEU A 23 43.79 -44.55 3.44
C LEU A 23 44.79 -44.75 4.60
N ARG A 24 44.42 -44.39 5.83
CA ARG A 24 45.27 -44.62 7.01
C ARG A 24 45.43 -46.09 7.37
N GLU A 25 44.43 -46.92 7.08
CA GLU A 25 44.56 -48.37 7.26
C GLU A 25 45.48 -48.97 6.20
N LEU A 26 45.38 -48.51 4.95
CA LEU A 26 46.27 -48.92 3.87
C LEU A 26 47.72 -48.52 4.12
N GLU A 27 47.94 -47.32 4.66
CA GLU A 27 49.27 -46.79 4.99
C GLU A 27 50.02 -47.67 6.02
N LYS A 28 49.29 -48.38 6.91
CA LYS A 28 49.89 -49.35 7.84
C LYS A 28 50.43 -50.60 7.13
N ILE A 29 49.93 -50.90 5.93
CA ILE A 29 50.29 -52.07 5.13
C ILE A 29 51.35 -51.68 4.09
N ASP A 30 51.16 -50.53 3.44
CA ASP A 30 52.04 -49.99 2.41
C ASP A 30 52.31 -48.49 2.65
N SER A 31 53.52 -48.21 3.13
CA SER A 31 53.99 -46.85 3.40
C SER A 31 54.07 -45.95 2.16
N SER A 32 54.07 -46.50 0.94
CA SER A 32 54.11 -45.69 -0.28
C SER A 32 52.84 -44.85 -0.50
N ILE A 33 51.74 -45.19 0.18
CA ILE A 33 50.47 -44.45 0.13
C ILE A 33 50.48 -43.18 1.00
N ALA A 34 51.45 -43.00 1.89
CA ALA A 34 51.49 -41.87 2.83
C ALA A 34 51.34 -40.49 2.16
N GLN A 35 51.94 -40.31 0.97
CA GLN A 35 51.80 -39.06 0.21
C GLN A 35 50.35 -38.79 -0.24
N PHE A 36 49.59 -39.83 -0.62
CA PHE A 36 48.19 -39.71 -1.02
C PHE A 36 47.29 -39.50 0.19
N SER A 37 47.56 -40.19 1.30
CA SER A 37 46.89 -40.02 2.60
C SER A 37 47.02 -38.57 3.10
N SER A 38 48.21 -37.99 2.96
CA SER A 38 48.47 -36.59 3.32
C SER A 38 47.79 -35.59 2.37
N ALA A 39 47.89 -35.82 1.05
CA ALA A 39 47.23 -34.96 0.06
C ALA A 39 45.70 -34.97 0.22
N HIS A 40 45.09 -36.13 0.47
CA HIS A 40 43.67 -36.26 0.74
C HIS A 40 43.27 -35.48 2.00
N ALA A 41 44.04 -35.60 3.10
CA ALA A 41 43.76 -34.87 4.33
C ALA A 41 43.78 -33.35 4.12
N ALA A 42 44.73 -32.83 3.33
CA ALA A 42 44.79 -31.42 2.98
C ALA A 42 43.55 -30.97 2.19
N GLY A 43 43.12 -31.74 1.19
CA GLY A 43 41.92 -31.44 0.42
C GLY A 43 40.63 -31.44 1.26
N VAL A 44 40.53 -32.33 2.26
CA VAL A 44 39.39 -32.34 3.21
C VAL A 44 39.35 -31.07 4.06
N VAL A 45 40.50 -30.58 4.50
CA VAL A 45 40.58 -29.32 5.26
C VAL A 45 40.07 -28.16 4.40
N GLU A 46 40.56 -28.05 3.16
CA GLU A 46 40.17 -26.97 2.25
C GLU A 46 38.67 -27.00 1.90
N LEU A 47 38.11 -28.19 1.65
CA LEU A 47 36.66 -28.36 1.44
C LEU A 47 35.84 -28.00 2.69
N SER A 48 36.36 -28.29 3.88
CA SER A 48 35.71 -27.93 5.15
C SER A 48 35.70 -26.42 5.36
N GLU A 49 36.78 -25.73 4.99
CA GLU A 49 36.84 -24.27 5.03
C GLU A 49 35.86 -23.62 4.06
N ILE A 50 35.77 -24.14 2.83
CA ILE A 50 34.78 -23.69 1.84
C ILE A 50 33.36 -23.88 2.36
N ALA A 51 33.05 -25.02 2.98
CA ALA A 51 31.73 -25.28 3.56
C ALA A 51 31.40 -24.25 4.65
N ARG A 52 32.33 -23.96 5.56
CA ARG A 52 32.16 -22.94 6.61
C ARG A 52 31.98 -21.54 6.02
N ALA A 53 32.76 -21.17 5.01
CA ALA A 53 32.66 -19.88 4.35
C ALA A 53 31.30 -19.71 3.65
N LEU A 54 30.78 -20.77 3.03
CA LEU A 54 29.46 -20.77 2.40
C LEU A 54 28.33 -20.67 3.43
N SER A 55 28.43 -21.35 4.57
CA SER A 55 27.46 -21.19 5.67
C SER A 55 27.47 -19.77 6.21
N ALA A 56 28.63 -19.20 6.50
CA ALA A 56 28.75 -17.82 6.97
C ALA A 56 28.27 -16.79 5.93
N TYR A 57 28.47 -17.06 4.64
CA TYR A 57 27.93 -16.24 3.56
C TYR A 57 26.40 -16.31 3.51
N ALA A 58 25.82 -17.51 3.69
CA ALA A 58 24.37 -17.68 3.74
C ALA A 58 23.74 -17.00 4.95
N GLU A 59 24.38 -17.08 6.13
CA GLU A 59 23.97 -16.36 7.34
C GLU A 59 24.05 -14.83 7.14
N LYS A 60 25.05 -14.32 6.43
CA LYS A 60 25.10 -12.88 6.06
C LYS A 60 24.01 -12.49 5.07
N LEU A 61 23.48 -13.45 4.33
CA LEU A 61 22.37 -13.26 3.42
C LEU A 61 21.02 -13.35 4.13
N ASP A 62 20.97 -13.47 5.47
CA ASP A 62 19.74 -13.26 6.24
C ASP A 62 19.22 -11.86 5.94
N LEU A 63 18.33 -11.81 4.95
CA LEU A 63 17.37 -10.75 4.75
C LEU A 63 16.64 -10.66 6.09
N ASP A 64 16.91 -9.60 6.84
CA ASP A 64 16.29 -9.32 8.13
C ASP A 64 14.80 -9.73 8.06
N PRO A 65 14.40 -10.81 8.75
CA PRO A 65 13.05 -11.36 8.60
C PRO A 65 11.97 -10.32 8.90
N GLN A 66 12.28 -9.34 9.76
CA GLN A 66 11.39 -8.24 10.07
C GLN A 66 11.27 -7.25 8.90
N GLN A 67 12.36 -6.99 8.18
CA GLN A 67 12.33 -6.16 6.96
C GLN A 67 11.57 -6.85 5.83
N LEU A 68 11.75 -8.16 5.67
CA LEU A 68 11.02 -8.94 4.67
C LEU A 68 9.52 -8.94 4.96
N ASP A 69 9.11 -9.26 6.19
CA ASP A 69 7.71 -9.23 6.61
C ASP A 69 7.10 -7.82 6.43
N ALA A 70 7.82 -6.77 6.83
CA ALA A 70 7.37 -5.39 6.62
C ALA A 70 7.18 -5.04 5.13
N LEU A 71 8.05 -5.55 4.25
CA LEU A 71 7.94 -5.35 2.81
C LEU A 71 6.73 -6.10 2.24
N GLU A 72 6.53 -7.36 2.63
CA GLU A 72 5.39 -8.18 2.20
C GLU A 72 4.06 -7.57 2.63
N GLN A 73 3.97 -7.09 3.89
CA GLN A 73 2.80 -6.38 4.40
C GLN A 73 2.51 -5.12 3.57
N ARG A 74 3.54 -4.36 3.21
CA ARG A 74 3.39 -3.14 2.40
C ARG A 74 2.92 -3.44 0.97
N VAL A 75 3.43 -4.50 0.35
CA VAL A 75 2.97 -4.95 -0.98
C VAL A 75 1.52 -5.44 -0.92
N SER A 76 1.18 -6.24 0.09
CA SER A 76 -0.18 -6.73 0.32
C SER A 76 -1.19 -5.59 0.53
N LEU A 77 -0.79 -4.55 1.26
CA LEU A 77 -1.58 -3.33 1.44
C LEU A 77 -1.84 -2.65 0.08
N PHE A 78 -0.81 -2.47 -0.75
CA PHE A 78 -0.97 -1.86 -2.06
C PHE A 78 -1.88 -2.67 -2.98
N GLU A 79 -1.75 -3.99 -3.04
CA GLU A 79 -2.63 -4.82 -3.86
C GLU A 79 -4.07 -4.83 -3.34
N THR A 80 -4.26 -4.81 -2.03
CA THR A 80 -5.59 -4.69 -1.42
C THR A 80 -6.26 -3.37 -1.78
N LEU A 81 -5.51 -2.27 -1.68
CA LEU A 81 -5.99 -0.94 -2.05
C LEU A 81 -6.33 -0.87 -3.54
N LYS A 82 -5.46 -1.41 -4.40
CA LYS A 82 -5.71 -1.47 -5.84
C LYS A 82 -7.00 -2.24 -6.14
N ARG A 83 -7.15 -3.46 -5.60
CA ARG A 83 -8.37 -4.26 -5.81
C ARG A 83 -9.65 -3.54 -5.37
N LYS A 84 -9.61 -2.76 -4.28
CA LYS A 84 -10.79 -2.05 -3.75
C LYS A 84 -11.09 -0.73 -4.45
N TYR A 85 -10.06 0.01 -4.87
CA TYR A 85 -10.20 1.42 -5.24
C TYR A 85 -9.63 1.78 -6.63
N GLY A 86 -9.07 0.82 -7.37
CA GLY A 86 -8.63 0.97 -8.76
C GLY A 86 -7.44 0.08 -9.13
N GLY A 87 -7.36 -0.41 -10.37
CA GLY A 87 -6.31 -1.33 -10.81
C GLY A 87 -4.87 -0.82 -10.69
N SER A 88 -4.66 0.47 -10.42
CA SER A 88 -3.36 1.12 -10.20
C SER A 88 -3.35 2.06 -8.99
N ILE A 89 -2.15 2.35 -8.45
CA ILE A 89 -1.99 3.30 -7.34
C ILE A 89 -2.50 4.70 -7.70
N ALA A 90 -2.31 5.12 -8.96
CA ALA A 90 -2.84 6.40 -9.44
C ALA A 90 -4.36 6.47 -9.33
N GLU A 91 -5.07 5.38 -9.67
CA GLU A 91 -6.53 5.31 -9.54
C GLU A 91 -6.98 5.29 -8.09
N VAL A 92 -6.24 4.60 -7.19
CA VAL A 92 -6.51 4.61 -5.74
C VAL A 92 -6.44 6.03 -5.19
N ILE A 93 -5.39 6.79 -5.52
CA ILE A 93 -5.21 8.19 -5.10
C ILE A 93 -6.35 9.04 -5.64
N ALA A 94 -6.65 8.93 -6.94
CA ALA A 94 -7.74 9.69 -7.56
C ALA A 94 -9.11 9.34 -6.95
N PHE A 95 -9.34 8.09 -6.54
CA PHE A 95 -10.52 7.70 -5.79
C PHE A 95 -10.59 8.41 -4.44
N GLY A 96 -9.48 8.43 -3.69
CA GLY A 96 -9.36 9.14 -2.42
C GLY A 96 -9.67 10.64 -2.54
N GLU A 97 -9.15 11.30 -3.56
CA GLU A 97 -9.41 12.73 -3.83
C GLU A 97 -10.89 13.00 -4.12
N ARG A 98 -11.53 12.16 -4.96
CA ARG A 98 -12.97 12.26 -5.24
C ARG A 98 -13.81 12.03 -3.99
N ALA A 99 -13.45 11.04 -3.18
CA ALA A 99 -14.14 10.76 -1.92
C ALA A 99 -14.03 11.93 -0.94
N ALA A 100 -12.84 12.50 -0.78
CA ALA A 100 -12.61 13.68 0.06
C ALA A 100 -13.40 14.90 -0.44
N GLN A 101 -13.45 15.13 -1.75
CA GLN A 101 -14.25 16.22 -2.32
C GLN A 101 -15.75 16.03 -2.06
N ARG A 102 -16.26 14.79 -2.18
CA ARG A 102 -17.65 14.46 -1.84
C ARG A 102 -17.93 14.69 -0.36
N MET A 103 -17.01 14.31 0.53
CA MET A 103 -17.17 14.52 1.97
C MET A 103 -17.28 16.01 2.31
N ARG A 104 -16.36 16.84 1.78
CA ARG A 104 -16.42 18.30 1.98
C ARG A 104 -17.75 18.90 1.51
N LYS A 105 -18.29 18.41 0.40
CA LYS A 105 -19.61 18.84 -0.08
C LYS A 105 -20.72 18.46 0.88
N ILE A 106 -20.62 17.34 1.58
CA ILE A 106 -21.62 16.90 2.57
C ILE A 106 -21.50 17.72 3.84
N GLU A 107 -20.28 17.91 4.35
CA GLU A 107 -20.01 18.70 5.55
C GLU A 107 -20.40 20.18 5.39
N GLY A 108 -20.24 20.74 4.18
CA GLY A 108 -20.64 22.12 3.87
C GLY A 108 -22.14 22.33 3.64
N ARG A 109 -22.98 21.28 3.68
CA ARG A 109 -24.41 21.40 3.35
C ARG A 109 -25.18 22.25 4.33
N ASP A 110 -24.90 22.12 5.62
CA ASP A 110 -25.68 22.79 6.65
C ASP A 110 -25.47 24.31 6.59
N ALA A 111 -24.21 24.75 6.38
CA ALA A 111 -23.89 26.15 6.17
C ALA A 111 -24.53 26.71 4.89
N GLU A 112 -24.54 25.93 3.79
CA GLU A 112 -25.17 26.35 2.54
C GLU A 112 -26.70 26.39 2.64
N LEU A 113 -27.31 25.45 3.35
CA LEU A 113 -28.74 25.45 3.66
C LEU A 113 -29.13 26.68 4.48
N GLU A 114 -28.34 27.03 5.50
CA GLU A 114 -28.59 28.22 6.30
C GLU A 114 -28.46 29.50 5.46
N ARG A 115 -27.45 29.58 4.58
CA ARG A 115 -27.26 30.68 3.64
C ARG A 115 -28.47 30.85 2.72
N LEU A 116 -28.92 29.77 2.10
CA LEU A 116 -30.09 29.77 1.20
C LEU A 116 -31.39 30.12 1.93
N ALA A 117 -31.59 29.65 3.17
CA ALA A 117 -32.75 30.00 3.97
C ALA A 117 -32.82 31.51 4.25
N LYS A 118 -31.69 32.14 4.61
CA LYS A 118 -31.59 33.59 4.80
C LYS A 118 -31.88 34.36 3.50
N GLU A 119 -31.38 33.86 2.38
CA GLU A 119 -31.61 34.47 1.07
C GLU A 119 -33.10 34.42 0.67
N ILE A 120 -33.76 33.27 0.89
CA ILE A 120 -35.20 33.11 0.67
C ILE A 120 -36.01 34.10 1.49
N GLU A 121 -35.70 34.25 2.79
CA GLU A 121 -36.41 35.20 3.66
C GLU A 121 -36.22 36.65 3.21
N ASN A 122 -35.02 37.03 2.79
CA ASN A 122 -34.76 38.36 2.24
C ASN A 122 -35.56 38.62 0.96
N ILE A 123 -35.55 37.68 0.01
CA ILE A 123 -36.30 37.80 -1.24
C ILE A 123 -37.81 37.86 -0.97
N ARG A 124 -38.34 37.05 -0.03
CA ARG A 124 -39.75 37.12 0.40
C ARG A 124 -40.10 38.49 0.97
N ALA A 125 -39.24 39.08 1.79
CA ALA A 125 -39.46 40.42 2.33
C ALA A 125 -39.49 41.48 1.22
N GLN A 126 -38.59 41.38 0.24
CA GLN A 126 -38.57 42.27 -0.93
C GLN A 126 -39.84 42.12 -1.79
N MET A 127 -40.23 40.88 -2.08
CA MET A 127 -41.46 40.56 -2.82
C MET A 127 -42.69 41.15 -2.13
N LYS A 128 -42.79 41.01 -0.80
CA LYS A 128 -43.90 41.56 -0.01
C LYS A 128 -43.96 43.09 -0.11
N ARG A 129 -42.83 43.77 0.04
CA ARG A 129 -42.74 45.24 -0.08
C ARG A 129 -43.17 45.71 -1.48
N ALA A 130 -42.68 45.05 -2.52
CA ALA A 130 -43.06 45.36 -3.90
C ALA A 130 -44.57 45.14 -4.14
N GLY A 131 -45.11 44.03 -3.63
CA GLY A 131 -46.54 43.72 -3.69
C GLY A 131 -47.41 44.74 -2.97
N GLU A 132 -47.01 45.18 -1.78
CA GLU A 132 -47.71 46.23 -1.02
C GLU A 132 -47.67 47.58 -1.75
N ALA A 133 -46.52 47.95 -2.33
CA ALA A 133 -46.38 49.16 -3.13
C ALA A 133 -47.31 49.13 -4.35
N LEU A 134 -47.32 48.02 -5.09
CA LEU A 134 -48.20 47.82 -6.24
C LEU A 134 -49.68 47.88 -5.84
N ARG A 135 -50.06 47.25 -4.71
CA ARG A 135 -51.42 47.31 -4.18
C ARG A 135 -51.85 48.74 -3.87
N LYS A 136 -50.99 49.53 -3.21
CA LYS A 136 -51.25 50.94 -2.91
C LYS A 136 -51.44 51.78 -4.18
N LEU A 137 -50.60 51.57 -5.19
CA LEU A 137 -50.72 52.26 -6.48
C LEU A 137 -52.04 51.92 -7.20
N ARG A 138 -52.40 50.63 -7.26
CA ARG A 138 -53.67 50.18 -7.84
C ARG A 138 -54.88 50.76 -7.12
N ALA A 139 -54.88 50.75 -5.78
CA ALA A 139 -55.96 51.30 -4.98
C ALA A 139 -56.14 52.81 -5.17
N LYS A 140 -55.04 53.57 -5.34
CA LYS A 140 -55.10 55.00 -5.66
C LYS A 140 -55.60 55.29 -7.09
N ALA A 141 -55.27 54.43 -8.05
CA ALA A 141 -55.67 54.60 -9.45
C ALA A 141 -57.14 54.20 -9.71
N ALA A 142 -57.66 53.22 -8.95
CA ALA A 142 -58.98 52.64 -9.19
C ALA A 142 -60.14 53.65 -9.20
N PRO A 143 -60.25 54.63 -8.27
CA PRO A 143 -61.36 55.60 -8.29
C PRO A 143 -61.36 56.47 -9.55
N LYS A 144 -60.20 57.00 -9.95
CA LYS A 144 -60.05 57.82 -11.17
C LYS A 144 -60.42 57.03 -12.42
N LEU A 145 -60.02 55.77 -12.49
CA LEU A 145 -60.37 54.89 -13.59
C LEU A 145 -61.88 54.64 -13.64
N SER A 146 -62.51 54.32 -12.51
CA SER A 146 -63.96 54.12 -12.41
C SER A 146 -64.76 55.36 -12.81
N GLU A 147 -64.31 56.55 -12.41
CA GLU A 147 -64.95 57.82 -12.78
C GLU A 147 -64.84 58.09 -14.30
N ASN A 148 -63.66 57.88 -14.88
CA ASN A 148 -63.47 58.00 -16.33
C ASN A 148 -64.35 57.01 -17.10
N ILE A 149 -64.48 55.76 -16.63
CA ILE A 149 -65.39 54.78 -17.26
C ILE A 149 -66.84 55.26 -17.21
N ARG A 150 -67.31 55.75 -16.05
CA ARG A 150 -68.69 56.27 -15.91
C ARG A 150 -68.99 57.50 -16.78
N ARG A 151 -67.99 58.33 -17.08
CA ARG A 151 -68.14 59.51 -17.95
C ARG A 151 -68.22 59.18 -19.44
N ASN A 152 -67.73 58.02 -19.86
CA ASN A 152 -67.65 57.61 -21.26
C ASN A 152 -68.64 56.47 -21.60
N LEU A 153 -69.56 56.18 -20.68
CA LEU A 153 -70.75 55.34 -20.84
C LEU A 153 -71.98 56.26 -20.86
#